data_AF-A0A9P5YKM6-F1
#
_entry.id   AF-A0A9P5YKM6-F1
#
_cell.length_a   1.000
_cell.length_b   1.000
_cell.length_c   1.000
_cell.angle_alpha   90.00
_cell.angle_beta   90.00
_cell.angle_gamma   90.00
#
_symmetry.space_group_name_H-M   'P 1'
#
loop_
_entity.id
_entity.type
_entity.pdbx_description
1 polymer ?
#
loop_
_entity_poly.entity_id
_entity_poly.type
_entity_poly.pdbx_seq_one_letter_code
_entity_poly.pdbx_strand_id
1 'polypeptide(L)'
;MGVLTHEVVHCYQYDALGTCPGGLIEGIADYVRLCAGLAPPHWRKAGGEKWDAGYDRTAYFLAWLEERYGDGTVQELNARMLGVEYDEKIFKRTTGRPVRKLWRLYCESLEEKRDGIVVA
;
A
#
# COMPACT_ATOMS: atom_id res chain seq x y z
N MET A 1 17.81 -4.04 -10.41
CA MET A 1 16.63 -3.26 -10.84
C MET A 1 15.68 -2.94 -9.69
N GLY A 2 15.23 -3.89 -8.87
CA GLY A 2 14.22 -3.63 -7.83
C GLY A 2 14.51 -2.47 -6.87
N VAL A 3 15.71 -2.39 -6.28
CA VAL A 3 16.08 -1.26 -5.39
C VAL A 3 16.12 0.06 -6.15
N LEU A 4 16.71 0.09 -7.35
CA LEU A 4 16.73 1.32 -8.16
C LEU A 4 15.33 1.80 -8.55
N THR A 5 14.41 0.87 -8.86
CA THR A 5 13.00 1.22 -9.10
C THR A 5 12.37 1.84 -7.86
N HIS A 6 12.62 1.29 -6.68
CA HIS A 6 12.16 1.84 -5.41
C HIS A 6 12.68 3.27 -5.19
N GLU A 7 13.99 3.49 -5.28
CA GLU A 7 14.59 4.83 -5.07
C GLU A 7 14.07 5.88 -6.07
N VAL A 8 13.84 5.49 -7.34
CA VAL A 8 13.29 6.41 -8.34
C VAL A 8 11.86 6.82 -7.99
N VAL A 9 11.06 5.96 -7.35
CA VAL A 9 9.70 6.33 -6.93
C VAL A 9 9.74 7.48 -5.92
N HIS A 10 10.69 7.49 -4.99
CA HIS A 10 10.83 8.59 -4.03
C HIS A 10 11.10 9.95 -4.71
N CYS A 11 11.65 9.98 -5.93
CA CYS A 11 11.82 11.24 -6.69
C CYS A 11 10.48 11.83 -7.19
N TYR A 12 9.44 11.01 -7.36
CA TYR A 12 8.12 11.42 -7.86
C TYR A 12 7.03 11.39 -6.80
N GLN A 13 7.32 10.78 -5.65
CA GLN A 13 6.40 10.65 -4.55
C GLN A 13 6.33 11.94 -3.74
N TYR A 14 5.12 12.29 -3.31
CA TYR A 14 4.92 13.36 -2.34
C TYR A 14 4.96 12.79 -0.91
N ASP A 15 5.62 13.52 -0.01
CA ASP A 15 5.84 13.10 1.39
C ASP A 15 4.99 13.87 2.41
N ALA A 16 3.99 14.62 1.90
CA ALA A 16 3.13 15.47 2.69
C ALA A 16 3.90 16.48 3.57
N LEU A 17 4.84 17.22 2.96
CA LEU A 17 5.71 18.18 3.65
C LEU A 17 6.56 17.49 4.74
N GLY A 18 6.99 16.25 4.48
CA GLY A 18 7.75 15.42 5.41
C GLY A 18 6.95 14.85 6.60
N THR A 19 5.62 14.98 6.62
CA THR A 19 4.77 14.51 7.74
C THR A 19 4.10 13.16 7.49
N CYS A 20 4.22 12.61 6.27
CA CYS A 20 3.67 11.30 5.94
C CYS A 20 4.38 10.17 6.72
N PRO A 21 3.64 9.16 7.23
CA PRO A 21 4.24 8.01 7.88
C PRO A 21 5.24 7.30 6.96
N GLY A 22 6.47 7.10 7.43
CA GLY A 22 7.53 6.47 6.63
C GLY A 22 7.13 5.11 6.04
N GLY A 23 6.35 4.30 6.75
CA GLY A 23 5.88 3.02 6.19
C GLY A 23 4.93 3.15 4.99
N LEU A 24 4.16 4.24 4.88
CA LEU A 24 3.40 4.53 3.66
C LEU A 24 4.33 5.00 2.54
N ILE A 25 5.36 5.78 2.87
CA ILE A 25 6.38 6.22 1.91
C ILE A 25 7.07 5.03 1.25
N GLU A 26 7.69 4.18 2.07
CA GLU A 26 8.34 2.94 1.65
C GLU A 26 7.36 1.99 0.93
N GLY A 27 6.14 1.88 1.46
CA GLY A 27 5.11 1.00 0.92
C GLY A 27 4.66 1.37 -0.49
N ILE A 28 4.57 2.67 -0.83
CA ILE A 28 4.24 3.12 -2.21
C ILE A 28 5.39 2.80 -3.16
N ALA A 29 6.64 3.05 -2.76
CA ALA A 29 7.82 2.70 -3.56
C ALA A 29 7.87 1.19 -3.85
N ASP A 30 7.61 0.38 -2.83
CA ASP A 30 7.57 -1.07 -2.96
C ASP A 30 6.30 -1.60 -3.66
N TYR A 31 5.19 -0.88 -3.62
CA TYR A 31 4.00 -1.17 -4.45
C TYR A 31 4.33 -1.01 -5.95
N VAL A 32 4.98 0.07 -6.35
CA VAL A 32 5.39 0.26 -7.76
C VAL A 32 6.39 -0.82 -8.17
N ARG A 33 7.34 -1.16 -7.30
CA ARG A 33 8.28 -2.27 -7.51
C ARG A 33 7.55 -3.62 -7.67
N LEU A 34 6.49 -3.84 -6.89
CA LEU A 34 5.64 -5.02 -7.00
C LEU A 34 4.92 -5.06 -8.36
N CYS A 35 4.31 -3.95 -8.79
CA CYS A 35 3.66 -3.83 -10.10
C CYS A 35 4.64 -4.05 -11.27
N ALA A 36 5.91 -3.67 -11.10
CA ALA A 36 6.96 -3.93 -12.09
C ALA A 36 7.46 -5.39 -12.13
N GLY A 37 6.91 -6.29 -11.29
CA GLY A 37 7.35 -7.68 -11.21
C GLY A 37 8.73 -7.84 -10.56
N LEU A 38 9.15 -6.88 -9.72
CA LEU A 38 10.49 -6.82 -9.12
C LEU A 38 10.50 -7.11 -7.61
N ALA A 39 9.44 -7.73 -7.10
CA ALA A 39 9.33 -8.12 -5.70
C ALA A 39 10.46 -9.13 -5.31
N PRO A 40 11.19 -8.90 -4.20
CA PRO A 40 12.09 -9.88 -3.63
C PRO A 40 11.46 -11.26 -3.40
N PRO A 41 12.20 -12.37 -3.56
CA PRO A 41 11.66 -13.73 -3.40
C PRO A 41 11.09 -14.04 -2.00
N HIS A 42 11.50 -13.29 -0.97
CA HIS A 42 11.07 -13.53 0.42
C HIS A 42 9.81 -12.75 0.82
N TRP A 43 9.30 -11.87 -0.05
CA TRP A 43 8.10 -11.09 0.21
C TRP A 43 6.85 -11.96 0.26
N ARG A 44 5.92 -11.65 1.18
CA ARG A 44 4.70 -12.43 1.35
C ARG A 44 3.49 -11.53 1.56
N LYS A 45 2.37 -11.90 0.94
CA LYS A 45 1.06 -11.33 1.26
C LYS A 45 0.69 -11.73 2.68
N ALA A 46 0.76 -10.79 3.62
CA ALA A 46 0.45 -11.07 5.00
C ALA A 46 -0.04 -9.81 5.72
N GLY A 47 -1.04 -9.98 6.60
CA GLY A 47 -1.57 -8.93 7.47
C GLY A 47 -0.81 -8.83 8.79
N GLY A 48 -1.21 -7.92 9.67
CA GLY A 48 -0.53 -7.71 10.95
C GLY A 48 -1.16 -6.59 11.75
N GLU A 49 -0.43 -6.07 12.73
CA GLU A 49 -0.95 -5.03 13.63
C GLU A 49 -1.07 -3.66 12.97
N LYS A 50 -0.16 -3.33 12.04
CA LYS A 50 -0.01 -1.99 11.46
C LYS A 50 -0.03 -2.01 9.94
N TRP A 51 -0.76 -1.09 9.33
CA TRP A 51 -0.92 -0.98 7.88
C TRP A 51 0.26 -0.28 7.19
N ASP A 52 0.94 0.64 7.89
CA ASP A 52 2.15 1.37 7.48
C ASP A 52 3.40 0.74 8.10
N ALA A 53 3.52 -0.59 8.01
CA ALA A 53 4.74 -1.29 8.40
C ALA A 53 5.88 -1.15 7.36
N GLY A 54 5.58 -0.59 6.17
CA GLY A 54 6.51 -0.50 5.05
C GLY A 54 6.61 -1.80 4.27
N TYR A 55 7.50 -1.78 3.28
CA TYR A 55 7.92 -2.95 2.50
C TYR A 55 6.76 -3.79 1.96
N ASP A 56 6.91 -5.13 2.00
CA ASP A 56 5.95 -6.09 1.45
C ASP A 56 4.55 -5.94 2.08
N ARG A 57 4.48 -5.69 3.39
CA ARG A 57 3.22 -5.53 4.12
C ARG A 57 2.36 -4.41 3.55
N THR A 58 2.93 -3.21 3.47
CA THR A 58 2.20 -2.04 2.97
C THR A 58 2.03 -2.13 1.45
N ALA A 59 3.02 -2.62 0.70
CA ALA A 59 2.93 -2.76 -0.75
C ALA A 59 1.79 -3.70 -1.18
N TYR A 60 1.63 -4.86 -0.55
CA TYR A 60 0.53 -5.78 -0.88
C TYR A 60 -0.83 -5.26 -0.44
N PHE A 61 -0.90 -4.48 0.64
CA PHE A 61 -2.14 -3.80 1.02
C PHE A 61 -2.53 -2.72 0.01
N LEU A 62 -1.58 -1.93 -0.48
CA LEU A 62 -1.82 -0.96 -1.55
C LEU A 62 -2.23 -1.64 -2.85
N ALA A 63 -1.64 -2.79 -3.19
CA ALA A 63 -2.08 -3.59 -4.33
C ALA A 63 -3.52 -4.12 -4.18
N TRP A 64 -3.90 -4.54 -2.97
CA TRP A 64 -5.29 -4.92 -2.68
C TRP A 64 -6.25 -3.73 -2.76
N LEU A 65 -5.81 -2.53 -2.38
CA LEU A 65 -6.60 -1.31 -2.55
C LEU A 65 -6.82 -0.98 -4.03
N GLU A 66 -5.77 -1.02 -4.85
CA GLU A 66 -5.86 -0.82 -6.30
C GLU A 66 -6.85 -1.80 -6.94
N GLU A 67 -6.73 -3.10 -6.65
CA GLU A 67 -7.62 -4.14 -7.16
C GLU A 67 -9.09 -3.90 -6.77
N ARG A 68 -9.33 -3.40 -5.56
CA ARG A 68 -10.68 -3.24 -4.99
C ARG A 68 -11.37 -1.93 -5.37
N TYR A 69 -10.61 -0.85 -5.50
CA TYR A 69 -11.14 0.51 -5.69
C TYR A 69 -10.89 1.06 -7.09
N GLY A 70 -10.11 0.35 -7.90
CA GLY A 70 -9.88 0.65 -9.31
C GLY A 70 -8.51 1.26 -9.57
N ASP A 71 -8.10 1.16 -10.84
CA ASP A 71 -6.85 1.69 -11.34
C ASP A 71 -6.72 3.19 -11.03
N GLY A 72 -5.57 3.59 -10.50
CA GLY A 72 -5.26 4.95 -10.06
C GLY A 72 -5.52 5.21 -8.58
N THR A 73 -5.98 4.24 -7.79
CA THR A 73 -6.23 4.42 -6.34
C THR A 73 -4.97 4.85 -5.61
N VAL A 74 -3.83 4.19 -5.84
CA VAL A 74 -2.56 4.54 -5.18
C VAL A 74 -2.00 5.86 -5.71
N GLN A 75 -2.21 6.16 -7.00
CA GLN A 75 -1.84 7.44 -7.60
C GLN A 75 -2.59 8.60 -6.94
N GLU A 76 -3.89 8.44 -6.70
CA GLU A 76 -4.72 9.44 -6.02
C GLU A 76 -4.28 9.64 -4.56
N LEU A 77 -3.88 8.56 -3.85
CA LEU A 77 -3.28 8.70 -2.52
C LEU A 77 -2.01 9.54 -2.56
N ASN A 78 -1.11 9.30 -3.52
CA ASN A 78 0.08 10.13 -3.72
C ASN A 78 -0.29 11.59 -4.00
N ALA A 79 -1.19 11.85 -4.96
CA ALA A 79 -1.60 13.19 -5.34
C ALA A 79 -2.19 13.99 -4.17
N ARG A 80 -2.91 13.33 -3.25
CA ARG A 80 -3.48 13.96 -2.04
C ARG A 80 -2.45 14.39 -1.00
N MET A 81 -1.19 13.97 -1.13
CA MET A 81 -0.09 14.42 -0.26
C MET A 81 0.62 15.66 -0.82
N LEU A 82 0.25 16.15 -2.01
CA LEU A 82 0.88 17.31 -2.64
C LEU A 82 0.62 18.60 -1.86
N GLY A 83 1.68 19.20 -1.32
CA GLY A 83 1.66 20.56 -0.78
C GLY A 83 0.85 20.72 0.52
N VAL A 84 0.57 19.63 1.22
CA VAL A 84 -0.23 19.60 2.45
C VAL A 84 0.41 18.68 3.48
N GLU A 85 0.11 18.89 4.77
CA GLU A 85 0.47 17.93 5.82
C GLU A 85 -0.39 16.66 5.73
N TYR A 86 0.16 15.56 6.24
CA TYR A 86 -0.47 14.26 6.20
C TYR A 86 -1.72 14.21 7.08
N ASP A 87 -2.82 13.74 6.49
CA ASP A 87 -4.06 13.47 7.19
C ASP A 87 -4.56 12.08 6.76
N GLU A 88 -4.65 11.15 7.72
CA GLU A 88 -5.08 9.77 7.47
C GLU A 88 -6.46 9.68 6.78
N LYS A 89 -7.27 10.75 6.82
CA LYS A 89 -8.52 10.84 6.04
C LYS A 89 -8.32 10.79 4.53
N ILE A 90 -7.10 10.90 3.98
CA ILE A 90 -6.86 10.67 2.53
C ILE A 90 -7.39 9.31 2.06
N PHE A 91 -7.31 8.27 2.91
CA PHE A 91 -7.87 6.96 2.60
C PHE A 91 -9.39 7.01 2.50
N LYS A 92 -10.05 7.72 3.42
CA LYS A 92 -11.51 7.90 3.38
C LYS A 92 -11.94 8.74 2.17
N ARG A 93 -11.18 9.76 1.81
CA ARG A 93 -11.46 10.60 0.63
C ARG A 93 -11.33 9.80 -0.67
N THR A 94 -10.39 8.85 -0.73
CA THR A 94 -10.12 8.04 -1.93
C THR A 94 -11.04 6.81 -2.04
N THR A 95 -11.32 6.14 -0.92
CA THR A 95 -12.00 4.81 -0.92
C THR A 95 -13.39 4.82 -0.26
N GLY A 96 -13.80 5.96 0.30
CA GLY A 96 -14.98 6.09 1.15
C GLY A 96 -14.83 5.48 2.55
N ARG A 97 -13.67 4.86 2.90
CA ARG A 97 -13.46 4.15 4.17
C ARG A 97 -12.16 4.58 4.87
N PRO A 98 -12.14 4.65 6.22
CA PRO A 98 -10.91 4.94 6.95
C PRO A 98 -9.92 3.77 6.84
N VAL A 99 -8.61 4.06 6.85
CA VAL A 99 -7.54 3.06 6.64
C VAL A 99 -7.60 1.91 7.63
N ARG A 100 -7.95 2.17 8.90
CA ARG A 100 -8.14 1.13 9.91
C ARG A 100 -9.17 0.07 9.51
N LYS A 101 -10.24 0.47 8.80
CA LYS A 101 -11.24 -0.46 8.29
C LYS A 101 -10.74 -1.19 7.05
N LEU A 102 -10.05 -0.50 6.15
CA LEU A 102 -9.44 -1.09 4.96
C LEU A 102 -8.42 -2.18 5.32
N TRP A 103 -7.52 -1.88 6.26
CA TRP A 103 -6.51 -2.82 6.73
C TRP A 103 -7.12 -4.08 7.33
N ARG A 104 -8.16 -3.93 8.16
CA ARG A 104 -8.88 -5.07 8.72
C ARG A 104 -9.47 -5.97 7.63
N LEU A 105 -10.15 -5.38 6.64
CA LEU A 105 -10.72 -6.11 5.51
C LEU A 105 -9.64 -6.81 4.68
N TYR A 106 -8.47 -6.19 4.51
CA TYR A 106 -7.32 -6.82 3.87
C TYR A 106 -6.86 -8.05 4.66
N CYS A 107 -6.66 -7.92 5.99
CA CYS A 107 -6.29 -9.05 6.85
C CYS A 107 -7.31 -10.19 6.77
N GLU A 108 -8.61 -9.89 6.88
CA GLU A 108 -9.70 -10.88 6.75
C GLU A 108 -9.65 -11.59 5.38
N SER A 109 -9.42 -10.85 4.29
CA SER A 109 -9.32 -11.44 2.94
C SER A 109 -8.14 -12.39 2.75
N LEU A 110 -7.10 -12.29 3.58
CA LEU A 110 -5.97 -13.21 3.57
C LEU A 110 -6.30 -14.52 4.30
N GLU A 111 -7.14 -14.46 5.33
CA GLU A 111 -7.62 -15.65 6.05
C GLU A 111 -8.59 -16.45 5.18
N GLU A 112 -9.54 -15.79 4.51
CA GLU A 112 -10.47 -16.44 3.57
C GLU A 112 -9.73 -17.18 2.45
N LYS A 113 -8.66 -16.57 1.90
CA LYS A 113 -7.82 -17.22 0.88
C LYS A 113 -7.03 -18.41 1.41
N ARG A 114 -6.66 -18.41 2.69
CA ARG A 114 -5.99 -19.55 3.34
C ARG A 114 -6.96 -20.71 3.54
N ASP A 115 -8.17 -20.42 3.99
CA ASP A 115 -9.17 -21.43 4.34
C ASP A 115 -9.89 -21.99 3.08
N GLY A 116 -9.98 -21.19 2.01
CA GLY A 116 -10.47 -21.63 0.70
C GLY A 116 -9.52 -22.56 -0.09
N ILE A 117 -8.27 -22.72 0.35
CA ILE A 117 -7.29 -23.67 -0.24
C ILE A 117 -7.45 -25.09 0.34
N VAL A 118 -8.23 -25.28 1.42
CA VAL A 118 -8.42 -26.59 2.07
C VAL A 118 -9.53 -27.44 1.41
N VAL A 119 -10.13 -26.96 0.33
CA VAL A 119 -11.13 -27.69 -0.48
C VAL A 119 -10.76 -27.61 -1.96
N ALA A 120 -9.68 -28.28 -2.33
CA ALA A 120 -9.35 -28.65 -3.71
C ALA A 120 -8.59 -29.98 -3.73
#